data_AF-A0A8S2G3D9-F1
#
_entry.id   AF-A0A8S2G3D9-F1
#
_cell.length_a   1.000
_cell.length_b   1.000
_cell.length_c   1.000
_cell.angle_alpha   90.00
_cell.angle_beta   90.00
_cell.angle_gamma   90.00
#
_symmetry.space_group_name_H-M   'P 1'
#
loop_
_entity.id
_entity.type
_entity.pdbx_description
1 polymer ?
#
loop_
_entity_poly.entity_id
_entity_poly.type
_entity_poly.pdbx_seq_one_letter_code
_entity_poly.pdbx_strand_id
1 'polypeptide(L)'
;MRPRDSASHGNFDFLKCYVQQHADHINSLVRQSGAVLFRGFNIDCAQQFEDIALLLKPVLSTKYLGTSPRTPTSTFTFTASEIGPNKPLPAHTEMAFLPKSKPERIFFCCLQPSSYGGETPLVRVDHILRDLDVDVCRKFEQYGVTYVRNYA
;
A
#
# COMPACT_ATOMS: atom_id res chain seq x y z
N MET A 1 -4.75 1.98 -21.78
CA MET A 1 -4.09 3.08 -21.05
C MET A 1 -4.29 4.34 -21.85
N ARG A 2 -4.93 5.40 -21.31
CA ARG A 2 -4.95 6.69 -22.00
C ARG A 2 -3.58 7.36 -21.82
N PRO A 3 -3.04 8.03 -22.85
CA PRO A 3 -1.81 8.83 -22.72
C PRO A 3 -1.94 9.83 -21.56
N ARG A 4 -0.84 10.07 -20.83
CA ARG A 4 -0.78 11.16 -19.85
C ARG A 4 -0.77 12.46 -20.63
N ASP A 5 -1.88 13.18 -20.62
CA ASP A 5 -1.88 14.58 -21.07
C ASP A 5 -0.88 15.35 -20.21
N SER A 6 -0.05 16.16 -20.87
CA SER A 6 0.91 17.11 -20.27
C SER A 6 0.19 18.29 -19.60
N ALA A 7 -0.88 18.01 -18.86
CA ALA A 7 -1.61 18.98 -18.07
C ALA A 7 -0.79 19.37 -16.83
N SER A 8 -0.90 20.63 -16.41
CA SER A 8 -0.25 21.19 -15.23
C SER A 8 -0.38 20.26 -14.03
N HIS A 9 0.73 19.67 -13.60
CA HIS A 9 0.74 18.87 -12.38
C HIS A 9 0.46 19.81 -11.20
N GLY A 10 -0.44 19.41 -10.31
CA GLY A 10 -0.66 20.12 -9.05
C GLY A 10 0.63 20.11 -8.22
N ASN A 11 0.96 21.26 -7.62
CA ASN A 11 2.14 21.38 -6.77
C ASN A 11 1.94 20.60 -5.44
N PHE A 12 3.03 20.06 -4.89
CA PHE A 12 3.11 19.41 -3.59
C PHE A 12 2.44 20.23 -2.47
N ASP A 13 2.66 21.55 -2.44
CA ASP A 13 2.11 22.42 -1.40
C ASP A 13 0.58 22.39 -1.35
N PHE A 14 -0.06 22.33 -2.52
CA PHE A 14 -1.50 22.20 -2.60
C PHE A 14 -1.96 20.85 -2.04
N LEU A 15 -1.30 19.76 -2.43
CA LEU A 15 -1.63 18.42 -1.93
C LEU A 15 -1.48 18.36 -0.40
N LYS A 16 -0.38 18.91 0.13
CA LYS A 16 -0.10 18.96 1.56
C LYS A 16 -1.19 19.75 2.30
N CYS A 17 -1.53 20.94 1.82
CA CYS A 17 -2.58 21.76 2.40
C CYS A 17 -3.95 21.07 2.36
N TYR A 18 -4.30 20.48 1.21
CA TYR A 18 -5.56 19.76 1.04
C TYR A 18 -5.66 18.56 1.99
N VAL A 19 -4.62 17.74 2.08
CA VAL A 19 -4.59 16.58 2.98
C VAL A 19 -4.70 17.01 4.43
N GLN A 20 -4.02 18.09 4.82
CA GLN A 20 -4.10 18.64 6.18
C GLN A 20 -5.52 19.10 6.53
N GLN A 21 -6.23 19.75 5.59
CA GLN A 21 -7.59 20.27 5.82
C GLN A 21 -8.67 19.18 5.75
N HIS A 22 -8.41 18.09 5.03
CA HIS A 22 -9.40 17.06 4.71
C HIS A 22 -9.02 15.65 5.17
N ALA A 23 -8.09 15.51 6.11
CA ALA A 23 -7.57 14.23 6.58
C ALA A 23 -8.68 13.26 7.03
N ASP A 24 -9.67 13.75 7.79
CA ASP A 24 -10.79 12.92 8.27
C ASP A 24 -11.68 12.42 7.14
N HIS A 25 -11.95 13.29 6.16
CA HIS A 25 -12.72 12.93 4.98
C HIS A 25 -11.99 11.87 4.15
N ILE A 26 -10.70 12.06 3.89
CA ILE A 26 -9.85 11.09 3.19
C ILE A 26 -9.82 9.76 3.96
N ASN A 27 -9.66 9.80 5.27
CA ASN A 27 -9.68 8.61 6.13
C ASN A 27 -11.02 7.87 6.05
N SER A 28 -12.13 8.60 5.92
CA SER A 28 -13.45 8.01 5.68
C SER A 28 -13.54 7.33 4.31
N LEU A 29 -13.05 7.99 3.25
CA LEU A 29 -12.99 7.41 1.91
C LEU A 29 -12.17 6.13 1.87
N VAL A 30 -11.02 6.08 2.56
CA VAL A 30 -10.20 4.87 2.67
C VAL A 30 -10.97 3.75 3.34
N ARG A 31 -11.69 4.02 4.44
CA ARG A 31 -12.52 3.00 5.13
C ARG A 31 -13.65 2.45 4.25
N GLN A 32 -14.26 3.30 3.43
CA GLN A 32 -15.39 2.91 2.57
C GLN A 32 -14.92 2.19 1.29
N SER A 33 -13.84 2.66 0.68
CA SER A 33 -13.40 2.22 -0.64
C SER A 33 -12.29 1.16 -0.59
N GLY A 34 -11.57 1.07 0.54
CA GLY A 34 -10.39 0.22 0.73
C GLY A 34 -9.07 0.89 0.32
N ALA A 35 -9.11 1.85 -0.60
CA ALA A 35 -7.95 2.62 -1.03
C ALA A 35 -8.36 4.00 -1.59
N VAL A 36 -7.44 4.95 -1.55
CA VAL A 36 -7.56 6.27 -2.19
C VAL A 36 -6.28 6.53 -3.00
N LEU A 37 -6.44 6.97 -4.25
CA LEU A 37 -5.33 7.35 -5.12
C LEU A 37 -5.29 8.88 -5.29
N PHE A 38 -4.19 9.48 -4.84
CA PHE A 38 -3.85 10.86 -5.22
C PHE A 38 -3.12 10.84 -6.56
N ARG A 39 -3.70 11.46 -7.59
CA ARG A 39 -3.15 11.49 -8.95
C ARG A 39 -3.10 12.92 -9.47
N GLY A 40 -2.05 13.23 -10.22
CA GLY A 40 -1.86 14.55 -10.84
C GLY A 40 -1.11 15.54 -9.94
N PHE A 41 -0.40 15.06 -8.93
CA PHE A 41 0.43 15.88 -8.04
C PHE A 41 1.91 15.51 -8.19
N ASN A 42 2.78 16.50 -8.10
CA ASN A 42 4.22 16.27 -8.06
C ASN A 42 4.65 15.91 -6.64
N ILE A 43 5.30 14.76 -6.51
CA ILE A 43 6.02 14.32 -5.31
C ILE A 43 7.41 13.93 -5.79
N ASP A 44 8.41 14.71 -5.43
CA ASP A 44 9.75 14.64 -6.01
C ASP A 44 10.71 13.80 -5.17
N CYS A 45 10.39 13.57 -3.88
CA CYS A 45 11.26 12.82 -2.99
C CYS A 45 10.50 12.05 -1.89
N ALA A 46 11.22 11.14 -1.25
CA ALA A 46 10.72 10.33 -0.15
C ALA A 46 10.23 11.16 1.04
N GLN A 47 10.86 12.31 1.33
CA GLN A 47 10.44 13.19 2.42
C GLN A 47 9.07 13.82 2.18
N GLN A 48 8.79 14.28 0.95
CA GLN A 48 7.48 14.81 0.59
C GLN A 48 6.38 13.73 0.71
N PHE A 49 6.69 12.50 0.30
CA PHE A 49 5.77 11.38 0.50
C PHE A 49 5.50 11.09 1.99
N GLU A 50 6.55 11.08 2.81
CA GLU A 50 6.44 10.90 4.26
C GLU A 50 5.56 11.97 4.91
N ASP A 51 5.76 13.25 4.55
CA ASP A 51 4.96 14.37 5.04
C ASP A 51 3.46 14.15 4.81
N ILE A 52 3.07 13.69 3.60
CA ILE A 52 1.67 13.38 3.28
C ILE A 52 1.15 12.19 4.10
N ALA A 53 1.96 11.13 4.27
CA ALA A 53 1.57 9.97 5.06
C ALA A 53 1.34 10.33 6.54
N LEU A 54 2.19 11.17 7.13
CA LEU A 54 2.08 11.64 8.51
C LEU A 54 0.82 12.48 8.74
N LEU A 55 0.40 13.29 7.76
CA LEU A 55 -0.87 14.03 7.86
C LEU A 55 -2.09 13.10 7.92
N LEU A 56 -2.04 11.93 7.26
CA LEU A 56 -3.14 10.96 7.25
C LEU A 56 -3.07 9.96 8.41
N LYS A 57 -1.87 9.64 8.89
CA LYS A 57 -1.60 8.74 10.01
C LYS A 57 -0.41 9.29 10.82
N PRO A 58 -0.67 10.07 11.89
CA PRO A 58 0.39 10.73 12.68
C PRO A 58 1.38 9.79 13.36
N VAL A 59 0.99 8.51 13.55
CA VAL A 59 1.86 7.48 14.12
C VAL A 59 2.19 6.45 13.04
N LEU A 60 3.37 6.59 12.46
CA LEU A 60 3.97 5.61 11.56
C LEU A 60 4.94 4.70 12.31
N SER A 61 5.21 3.52 11.75
CA SER A 61 6.14 2.56 12.33
C SER A 61 7.24 2.23 11.33
N THR A 62 8.48 2.20 11.82
CA THR A 62 9.64 1.69 11.08
C THR A 62 9.83 0.18 11.26
N LYS A 63 9.00 -0.46 12.09
CA LYS A 63 9.11 -1.88 12.42
C LYS A 63 8.59 -2.73 11.26
N TYR A 64 9.51 -3.18 10.42
CA TYR A 64 9.23 -4.15 9.37
C TYR A 64 9.60 -5.57 9.84
N LEU A 65 8.62 -6.46 9.90
CA LEU A 65 8.79 -7.88 10.24
C LEU A 65 8.54 -8.78 9.03
N GLY A 66 8.60 -8.20 7.83
CA GLY A 66 8.52 -8.93 6.57
C GLY A 66 9.85 -9.60 6.21
N THR A 67 9.88 -10.16 5.00
CA THR A 67 10.93 -11.10 4.59
C THR A 67 11.82 -10.55 3.49
N SER A 68 11.34 -9.52 2.81
CA SER A 68 12.08 -8.84 1.75
C SER A 68 12.96 -7.76 2.38
N PRO A 69 14.22 -7.61 1.92
CA PRO A 69 15.03 -6.49 2.34
C PRO A 69 14.34 -5.16 1.99
N ARG A 70 14.56 -4.14 2.83
CA ARG A 70 14.02 -2.79 2.68
C ARG A 70 15.15 -1.81 2.89
N THR A 71 15.35 -0.91 1.94
CA THR A 71 16.32 0.17 2.05
C THR A 71 15.60 1.43 2.52
N PRO A 72 15.96 2.04 3.66
CA PRO A 72 15.35 3.30 4.11
C PRO A 72 15.58 4.41 3.08
N THR A 73 14.53 5.18 2.80
CA THR A 73 14.58 6.36 1.89
C THR A 73 14.26 7.67 2.62
N SER A 74 13.68 7.58 3.82
CA SER A 74 13.53 8.65 4.83
C SER A 74 13.35 7.98 6.20
N THR A 75 12.83 8.68 7.21
CA THR A 75 12.61 8.11 8.55
C THR A 75 11.60 6.96 8.56
N PHE A 76 10.49 7.09 7.84
CA PHE A 76 9.36 6.14 7.82
C PHE A 76 9.09 5.53 6.44
N THR A 77 9.86 5.90 5.41
CA THR A 77 9.71 5.34 4.07
C THR A 77 10.88 4.44 3.69
N PHE A 78 10.58 3.44 2.88
CA PHE A 78 11.53 2.43 2.45
C PHE A 78 11.27 2.07 0.99
N THR A 79 12.27 1.51 0.31
CA THR A 79 12.06 0.89 -1.01
C THR A 79 11.02 -0.22 -0.95
N ALA A 80 10.32 -0.43 -2.07
CA ALA A 80 9.43 -1.58 -2.24
C ALA A 80 10.25 -2.89 -2.29
N SER A 81 9.58 -4.05 -2.25
CA SER A 81 10.26 -5.33 -2.43
C SER A 81 10.94 -5.40 -3.81
N GLU A 82 12.26 -5.50 -3.81
CA GLU A 82 13.07 -5.64 -5.03
C GLU A 82 13.09 -7.11 -5.49
N ILE A 83 11.97 -7.54 -6.06
CA ILE A 83 11.91 -8.79 -6.81
C ILE A 83 12.30 -8.48 -8.24
N GLY A 84 13.07 -9.37 -8.90
CA GLY A 84 13.47 -9.18 -10.29
C GLY A 84 12.27 -8.81 -11.19
N PRO A 85 12.45 -7.88 -12.16
CA PRO A 85 11.36 -7.18 -12.85
C PRO A 85 10.39 -8.08 -13.62
N ASN A 86 10.78 -9.32 -13.91
CA ASN A 86 10.01 -10.29 -14.70
C ASN A 86 9.18 -11.25 -13.84
N LYS A 87 9.09 -11.07 -12.52
CA LYS A 87 8.35 -11.97 -11.63
C LYS A 87 7.11 -11.28 -11.06
N PRO A 88 5.89 -11.78 -11.34
CA PRO A 88 4.70 -11.24 -10.71
C PRO A 88 4.72 -11.55 -9.21
N LEU A 89 4.32 -10.57 -8.41
CA LEU A 89 4.09 -10.75 -6.98
C LEU A 89 2.64 -11.20 -6.77
N PRO A 90 2.38 -12.37 -6.15
CA PRO A 90 1.02 -12.83 -5.88
C PRO A 90 0.27 -11.84 -4.98
N ALA A 91 -1.05 -11.75 -5.15
CA ALA A 91 -1.89 -10.96 -4.27
C ALA A 91 -1.77 -11.46 -2.81
N HIS A 92 -1.56 -10.53 -1.88
CA HIS A 92 -1.45 -10.82 -0.46
C HIS A 92 -1.84 -9.60 0.37
N THR A 93 -2.17 -9.81 1.64
CA THR A 93 -2.21 -8.74 2.64
C THR A 93 -0.83 -8.62 3.30
N GLU A 94 -0.36 -7.40 3.49
CA GLU A 94 0.99 -7.16 4.00
C GLU A 94 1.17 -7.80 5.37
N MET A 95 2.24 -8.59 5.50
CA MET A 95 2.58 -9.32 6.72
C MET A 95 1.42 -10.18 7.29
N ALA A 96 0.56 -10.74 6.43
CA ALA A 96 -0.59 -11.57 6.82
C ALA A 96 -0.24 -12.73 7.77
N PHE A 97 0.98 -13.24 7.66
CA PHE A 97 1.51 -14.35 8.45
C PHE A 97 1.86 -13.97 9.91
N LEU A 98 1.89 -12.68 10.25
CA LEU A 98 2.12 -12.23 11.63
C LEU A 98 0.82 -12.27 12.43
N PRO A 99 0.80 -12.84 13.64
CA PRO A 99 -0.45 -12.98 14.40
C PRO A 99 -0.99 -11.66 14.97
N LYS A 100 -0.13 -10.69 15.32
CA LYS A 100 -0.53 -9.47 16.07
C LYS A 100 0.00 -8.14 15.53
N SER A 101 0.95 -8.16 14.60
CA SER A 101 1.67 -6.94 14.17
C SER A 101 1.47 -6.65 12.69
N LYS A 102 0.22 -6.77 12.22
CA LYS A 102 -0.15 -6.45 10.84
C LYS A 102 -0.36 -4.93 10.70
N PRO A 103 0.04 -4.33 9.57
CA PRO A 103 -0.22 -2.92 9.35
C PRO A 103 -1.72 -2.72 9.10
N GLU A 104 -2.29 -1.72 9.76
CA GLU A 104 -3.67 -1.29 9.51
C GLU A 104 -3.80 -0.63 8.12
N ARG A 105 -2.74 0.06 7.70
CA ARG A 105 -2.68 0.80 6.43
C ARG A 105 -1.26 0.77 5.88
N ILE A 106 -1.17 0.80 4.55
CA ILE A 106 0.06 0.93 3.79
C ILE A 106 -0.12 2.12 2.86
N PHE A 107 0.97 2.83 2.58
CA PHE A 107 1.02 3.91 1.61
C PHE A 107 2.02 3.52 0.51
N PHE A 108 1.68 3.81 -0.74
CA PHE A 108 2.57 3.62 -1.89
C PHE A 108 2.78 4.95 -2.61
N CYS A 109 4.01 5.19 -3.08
CA CYS A 109 4.37 6.35 -3.88
C CYS A 109 5.23 5.92 -5.07
N CYS A 110 4.91 6.45 -6.24
CA CYS A 110 5.66 6.23 -7.46
C CYS A 110 6.53 7.47 -7.73
N LEU A 111 7.78 7.46 -7.23
CA LEU A 111 8.76 8.51 -7.56
C LEU A 111 9.31 8.35 -8.98
N GLN A 112 9.50 7.11 -9.42
CA GLN A 112 9.96 6.79 -10.78
C GLN A 112 8.96 5.82 -11.44
N PRO A 113 8.21 6.26 -12.47
CA PRO A 113 7.31 5.37 -13.18
C PRO A 113 8.09 4.35 -14.01
N SER A 114 7.59 3.10 -14.05
CA SER A 114 8.12 2.10 -14.99
C SER A 114 7.81 2.49 -16.43
N SER A 115 8.71 2.14 -17.35
CA SER A 115 8.48 2.29 -18.81
C SER A 115 7.45 1.29 -19.33
N TYR A 116 7.31 0.14 -18.68
CA TYR A 116 6.33 -0.90 -18.99
C TYR A 116 5.98 -1.70 -17.73
N GLY A 117 4.71 -2.05 -17.55
CA GLY A 117 4.22 -2.76 -16.36
C GLY A 117 4.52 -2.01 -15.06
N GLY A 118 4.88 -2.75 -14.01
CA GLY A 118 5.24 -2.16 -12.70
C GLY A 118 4.05 -1.60 -11.94
N GLU A 119 2.82 -1.92 -12.34
CA GLU A 119 1.64 -1.58 -11.56
C GLU A 119 1.67 -2.29 -10.20
N THR A 120 0.94 -1.74 -9.24
CA THR A 120 0.61 -2.40 -7.97
C THR A 120 -0.89 -2.71 -7.99
N PRO A 121 -1.31 -3.88 -8.52
CA PRO A 121 -2.71 -4.25 -8.53
C PRO A 121 -3.25 -4.35 -7.10
N LEU A 122 -4.42 -3.78 -6.86
CA LEU A 122 -5.12 -3.88 -5.57
C LEU A 122 -6.31 -4.81 -5.70
N VAL A 123 -6.54 -5.62 -4.66
CA VAL A 123 -7.64 -6.59 -4.62
C VAL A 123 -8.46 -6.38 -3.36
N ARG A 124 -9.79 -6.34 -3.53
CA ARG A 124 -10.78 -6.24 -2.43
C ARG A 124 -11.02 -7.62 -1.84
N VAL A 125 -10.37 -7.91 -0.70
CA VAL A 125 -10.44 -9.23 -0.05
C VAL A 125 -11.83 -9.58 0.48
N ASP A 126 -12.66 -8.58 0.77
CA ASP A 126 -14.06 -8.77 1.16
C ASP A 126 -14.95 -9.26 0.01
N HIS A 127 -14.60 -8.93 -1.24
CA HIS A 127 -15.25 -9.49 -2.41
C HIS A 127 -14.81 -10.95 -2.62
N ILE A 128 -13.52 -11.26 -2.45
CA ILE A 128 -13.03 -12.64 -2.48
C ILE A 128 -13.79 -13.49 -1.46
N LEU A 129 -13.92 -13.02 -0.23
CA LEU A 129 -14.63 -13.76 0.82
C LEU A 129 -16.10 -14.01 0.46
N ARG A 130 -16.76 -13.04 -0.19
CA ARG A 130 -18.15 -13.16 -0.63
C ARG A 130 -18.33 -14.20 -1.74
N ASP A 131 -17.35 -14.29 -2.64
CA ASP A 131 -17.40 -15.17 -3.81
C ASP A 131 -16.87 -16.58 -3.49
N LEU A 132 -16.26 -16.79 -2.32
CA LEU A 132 -15.71 -18.07 -1.91
C LEU A 132 -16.82 -19.04 -1.48
N ASP A 133 -16.67 -20.32 -1.82
CA ASP A 133 -17.58 -21.37 -1.39
C ASP A 133 -17.71 -21.39 0.14
N VAL A 134 -18.95 -21.44 0.64
CA VAL A 134 -19.26 -21.41 2.07
C VAL A 134 -18.58 -22.56 2.84
N ASP A 135 -18.40 -23.73 2.22
CA ASP A 135 -17.72 -24.86 2.85
C ASP A 135 -16.22 -24.65 2.96
N VAL A 136 -15.63 -23.86 2.04
CA VAL A 136 -14.23 -23.43 2.15
C VAL A 136 -14.09 -22.41 3.28
N CYS A 137 -15.00 -21.43 3.37
CA CYS A 137 -15.02 -20.46 4.48
C CYS A 137 -15.12 -21.16 5.84
N ARG A 138 -16.05 -22.13 5.98
CA ARG A 138 -16.22 -22.91 7.22
C ARG A 138 -14.95 -23.66 7.61
N LYS A 139 -14.22 -24.23 6.65
CA LYS A 139 -12.94 -24.91 6.93
C LYS A 139 -11.89 -23.93 7.46
N PHE A 140 -11.77 -22.73 6.87
CA PHE A 140 -10.84 -21.72 7.37
C PHE A 140 -11.21 -21.23 8.78
N GLU A 141 -12.50 -21.05 9.07
CA GLU A 141 -12.97 -20.64 10.40
C GLU A 141 -12.75 -21.74 11.45
N GLN A 142 -13.02 -23.00 11.10
CA GLN A 142 -12.89 -24.14 12.01
C GLN A 142 -11.43 -24.48 12.31
N TYR A 143 -10.56 -24.49 11.30
CA TYR A 143 -9.20 -25.00 11.42
C TYR A 143 -8.13 -23.91 11.51
N GLY A 144 -8.46 -22.66 11.14
CA GLY A 144 -7.50 -21.57 11.03
C GLY A 144 -6.50 -21.77 9.89
N VAL A 145 -5.38 -21.04 9.96
CA VAL A 145 -4.29 -21.09 8.97
C VAL A 145 -2.95 -21.21 9.69
N THR A 146 -2.15 -22.20 9.29
CA THR A 146 -0.77 -22.39 9.75
C THR A 146 0.20 -22.05 8.64
N TYR A 147 1.09 -21.09 8.88
CA TYR A 147 2.17 -20.74 7.96
C TYR A 147 3.43 -21.53 8.32
N VAL A 148 3.83 -22.47 7.46
CA VAL A 148 5.10 -23.20 7.59
C VAL A 148 6.13 -22.59 6.65
N ARG A 149 7.30 -22.22 7.19
CA ARG A 149 8.39 -21.63 6.42
C ARG A 149 9.68 -22.36 6.73
N ASN A 150 10.28 -22.95 5.71
CA ASN A 150 11.56 -23.62 5.81
C ASN A 150 12.64 -22.67 5.31
N TYR A 151 13.61 -22.36 6.17
CA TYR A 151 14.81 -21.62 5.81
C TYR A 151 15.94 -22.64 5.61
N ALA A 152 16.73 -22.45 4.56
CA ALA A 152 17.96 -23.20 4.33
C ALA A 152 19.15 -22.42 4.90
#